data_AF-A0A920TU00-F1
#
_entry.id   AF-A0A920TU00-F1
#
_cell.length_a   1.000
_cell.length_b   1.000
_cell.length_c   1.000
_cell.angle_alpha   90.00
_cell.angle_beta   90.00
_cell.angle_gamma   90.00
#
_symmetry.space_group_name_H-M   'P 1'
#
loop_
_entity.id
_entity.type
_entity.pdbx_description
1 polymer ?
#
loop_
_entity_poly.entity_id
_entity_poly.type
_entity_poly.pdbx_seq_one_letter_code
_entity_poly.pdbx_strand_id
1 'polypeptide(L)'
;MDSKSPADGAKIVALAWSDESFKTRLLANASDALKEIGYELPDKTPYLKVVENSDSIHHVVVCTLCSCYPRMLLGRPPDWYKSLAYRSRVVVSPREVMEEFGLRLSDDVEVRVLDSTADMRYMVIPRRPSGTEALDQESLAALVTRDSMIGVSDPLSADRL
;
A
#
# COMPACT_ATOMS: atom_id res chain seq x y z
N MET A 1 -7.00 15.70 -12.15
CA MET A 1 -6.07 14.85 -11.37
C MET A 1 -6.18 15.06 -9.86
N ASP A 2 -6.80 16.15 -9.36
CA ASP A 2 -6.92 16.43 -7.91
C ASP A 2 -8.08 15.71 -7.19
N SER A 3 -8.80 14.79 -7.84
CA SER A 3 -9.94 14.08 -7.23
C SER A 3 -9.56 12.77 -6.52
N LYS A 4 -8.32 12.28 -6.69
CA LYS A 4 -7.88 10.98 -6.14
C LYS A 4 -7.22 11.14 -4.78
N SER A 5 -7.58 10.24 -3.87
CA SER A 5 -7.17 10.29 -2.47
C SER A 5 -6.81 8.89 -1.98
N PRO A 6 -6.09 8.75 -0.85
CA PRO A 6 -5.88 7.45 -0.22
C PRO A 6 -7.16 6.64 0.05
N ALA A 7 -8.34 7.28 0.11
CA ALA A 7 -9.60 6.56 0.25
C ALA A 7 -9.95 5.67 -0.97
N ASP A 8 -9.47 6.01 -2.16
CA ASP A 8 -9.64 5.16 -3.36
C ASP A 8 -8.88 3.83 -3.16
N GLY A 9 -7.59 3.90 -2.78
CA GLY A 9 -6.77 2.73 -2.44
C GLY A 9 -7.36 1.91 -1.28
N ALA A 10 -7.85 2.58 -0.24
CA ALA A 10 -8.45 1.93 0.92
C ALA A 10 -9.66 1.05 0.55
N LYS A 11 -10.53 1.53 -0.34
CA LYS A 11 -11.68 0.74 -0.84
C LYS A 11 -11.25 -0.51 -1.60
N ILE A 12 -10.15 -0.42 -2.36
CA ILE A 12 -9.58 -1.54 -3.11
C ILE A 12 -9.00 -2.59 -2.16
N VAL A 13 -8.26 -2.16 -1.13
CA VAL A 13 -7.73 -3.04 -0.08
C VAL A 13 -8.87 -3.73 0.68
N ALA A 14 -9.90 -2.98 1.09
CA ALA A 14 -11.04 -3.54 1.79
C ALA A 14 -11.83 -4.57 0.95
N LEU A 15 -11.96 -4.33 -0.36
CA LEU A 15 -12.52 -5.31 -1.28
C LEU A 15 -11.64 -6.55 -1.37
N ALA A 16 -10.32 -6.38 -1.52
CA ALA A 16 -9.38 -7.49 -1.58
C ALA A 16 -9.36 -8.34 -0.30
N TRP A 17 -9.54 -7.72 0.87
CA TRP A 17 -9.70 -8.44 2.15
C TRP A 17 -11.03 -9.21 2.28
N SER A 18 -12.05 -8.83 1.51
CA SER A 18 -13.39 -9.42 1.58
C SER A 18 -13.67 -10.39 0.43
N ASP A 19 -12.94 -10.28 -0.68
CA ASP A 19 -13.07 -11.10 -1.88
C ASP A 19 -11.70 -11.61 -2.34
N GLU A 20 -11.39 -12.84 -1.95
CA GLU A 20 -10.15 -13.55 -2.32
C GLU A 20 -10.01 -13.76 -3.83
N SER A 21 -11.12 -13.89 -4.57
CA SER A 21 -11.08 -14.03 -6.03
C SER A 21 -10.66 -12.71 -6.68
N PHE A 22 -11.21 -11.59 -6.21
CA PHE A 22 -10.76 -10.26 -6.63
C PHE A 22 -9.30 -10.01 -6.25
N LYS A 23 -8.89 -10.33 -5.01
CA LYS A 23 -7.49 -10.19 -4.57
C LYS A 23 -6.52 -10.95 -5.48
N THR A 24 -6.86 -12.19 -5.83
CA THR A 24 -6.06 -13.01 -6.75
C THR A 24 -5.86 -12.32 -8.10
N ARG A 25 -6.93 -11.76 -8.69
CA ARG A 25 -6.85 -11.02 -9.96
C ARG A 25 -6.05 -9.72 -9.81
N LEU A 26 -6.27 -8.97 -8.72
CA LEU A 26 -5.56 -7.72 -8.41
C LEU A 26 -4.05 -7.91 -8.29
N LEU A 27 -3.61 -9.01 -7.65
CA LEU A 27 -2.18 -9.34 -7.51
C LEU A 27 -1.55 -9.81 -8.83
N ALA A 28 -2.33 -10.45 -9.70
CA ALA A 28 -1.89 -10.91 -11.02
C ALA A 28 -1.77 -9.75 -12.03
N ASN A 29 -2.83 -8.95 -12.18
CA ASN A 29 -2.86 -7.77 -13.04
C ASN A 29 -3.76 -6.67 -12.44
N ALA A 30 -3.13 -5.69 -11.81
CA ALA A 30 -3.85 -4.64 -11.10
C ALA A 30 -4.71 -3.78 -12.04
N SER A 31 -4.22 -3.44 -13.24
CA SER A 31 -4.94 -2.60 -14.18
C SER A 31 -6.26 -3.23 -14.64
N ASP A 32 -6.24 -4.53 -14.97
CA ASP A 32 -7.44 -5.25 -15.41
C ASP A 32 -8.43 -5.42 -14.26
N ALA A 33 -7.96 -5.81 -13.07
CA ALA A 33 -8.81 -5.98 -11.89
C ALA A 33 -9.48 -4.65 -11.47
N LEU A 34 -8.75 -3.53 -11.52
CA LEU A 34 -9.31 -2.21 -11.21
C LEU A 34 -10.38 -1.79 -12.22
N LYS A 35 -10.21 -2.14 -13.50
CA LYS A 35 -11.22 -1.88 -14.53
C LYS A 35 -12.55 -2.59 -14.26
N GLU A 36 -12.52 -3.82 -13.73
CA GLU A 36 -13.72 -4.58 -13.36
C GLU A 36 -14.62 -3.83 -12.37
N ILE A 37 -14.02 -3.04 -11.48
CA ILE A 37 -14.71 -2.28 -10.43
C ILE A 37 -14.87 -0.78 -10.77
N GLY A 38 -14.71 -0.42 -12.04
CA GLY A 38 -14.92 0.94 -12.54
C GLY A 38 -13.76 1.92 -12.28
N TYR A 39 -12.58 1.42 -11.89
CA TYR A 39 -11.36 2.22 -11.78
C TYR A 39 -10.53 2.11 -13.05
N GLU A 40 -10.87 2.91 -14.05
CA GLU A 40 -10.07 2.99 -15.27
C GLU A 40 -8.81 3.85 -15.07
N LEU A 41 -7.65 3.23 -15.26
CA LEU A 41 -6.37 3.92 -15.28
C LEU A 41 -6.15 4.52 -16.68
N PRO A 42 -5.75 5.80 -16.81
CA PRO A 42 -5.42 6.38 -18.12
C PRO A 42 -4.35 5.57 -18.87
N ASP A 43 -4.39 5.53 -20.20
CA ASP A 43 -3.48 4.72 -21.04
C ASP A 43 -1.97 4.97 -20.80
N LYS A 44 -1.62 6.17 -20.34
CA LYS A 44 -0.23 6.56 -20.02
C LYS A 44 0.14 6.35 -18.55
N THR A 45 -0.66 5.59 -17.81
CA THR A 45 -0.41 5.31 -16.41
C THR A 45 0.78 4.35 -16.31
N PRO A 46 1.81 4.68 -15.50
CA PRO A 46 2.89 3.75 -15.21
C PRO A 46 2.34 2.41 -14.72
N TYR A 47 3.04 1.32 -15.03
CA TYR A 47 2.65 -0.03 -14.62
C TYR A 47 2.47 -0.10 -13.09
N LEU A 48 1.25 -0.45 -12.68
CA LEU A 48 0.89 -0.62 -11.28
C LEU A 48 1.06 -2.08 -10.88
N LYS A 49 1.90 -2.33 -9.87
CA LYS A 49 2.01 -3.62 -9.21
C LYS A 49 1.44 -3.53 -7.79
N VAL A 50 0.44 -4.34 -7.51
CA VAL A 50 -0.05 -4.54 -6.14
C VAL A 50 0.68 -5.72 -5.52
N VAL A 51 1.11 -5.57 -4.27
CA VAL A 51 1.78 -6.61 -3.48
C VAL A 51 1.04 -6.81 -2.16
N GLU A 52 1.04 -8.01 -1.62
CA GLU A 52 0.38 -8.34 -0.36
C GLU A 52 1.41 -8.62 0.72
N ASN A 53 1.20 -8.07 1.91
CA ASN A 53 1.94 -8.46 3.10
C ASN A 53 1.34 -9.74 3.69
N SER A 54 2.21 -10.65 4.14
CA SER A 54 1.85 -11.89 4.81
C SER A 54 2.54 -11.96 6.17
N ASP A 55 2.27 -13.03 6.94
CA ASP A 55 2.92 -13.24 8.23
C ASP A 55 4.45 -13.40 8.13
N SER A 56 4.97 -13.68 6.93
CA SER A 56 6.40 -13.89 6.70
C SER A 56 7.03 -12.83 5.80
N ILE A 57 6.26 -11.95 5.14
CA ILE A 57 6.78 -10.96 4.19
C ILE A 57 6.08 -9.62 4.40
N HIS A 58 6.85 -8.55 4.55
CA HIS A 58 6.38 -7.18 4.61
C HIS A 58 7.06 -6.32 3.55
N HIS A 59 6.27 -5.59 2.77
CA HIS A 59 6.75 -4.70 1.72
C HIS A 59 6.75 -3.25 2.19
N VAL A 60 7.75 -2.48 1.77
CA VAL A 60 7.81 -1.02 1.96
C VAL A 60 8.27 -0.34 0.67
N VAL A 61 7.58 0.73 0.26
CA VAL A 61 7.75 1.35 -1.07
C VAL A 61 8.53 2.67 -0.99
N VAL A 62 9.43 2.92 -1.95
CA VAL A 62 10.21 4.17 -2.06
C VAL A 62 10.39 4.59 -3.54
N CYS A 63 10.74 5.84 -3.82
CA CYS A 63 11.48 6.22 -5.03
C CYS A 63 12.80 6.85 -4.58
N THR A 64 13.90 6.11 -4.60
CA THR A 64 15.19 6.62 -4.12
C THR A 64 15.63 7.86 -4.94
N LEU A 65 15.38 7.84 -6.25
CA LEU A 65 15.77 8.91 -7.18
C LEU A 65 14.91 10.18 -7.05
N CYS A 66 13.70 10.08 -6.50
CA CYS A 66 12.67 11.07 -6.78
C CYS A 66 11.51 11.03 -5.76
N SER A 67 10.28 10.85 -6.25
CA SER A 67 9.06 10.63 -5.49
C SER A 67 7.97 9.95 -6.35
N CYS A 68 8.36 9.00 -7.21
CA CYS A 68 7.42 8.20 -8.00
C CYS A 68 6.40 7.54 -7.07
N TYR A 69 5.11 7.67 -7.38
CA TYR A 69 4.04 7.33 -6.45
C TYR A 69 2.76 6.94 -7.20
N PRO A 70 1.95 5.98 -6.73
CA PRO A 70 0.70 5.59 -7.37
C PRO A 70 -0.41 6.63 -7.16
N ARG A 71 -0.25 7.83 -7.75
CA ARG A 71 -1.16 8.97 -7.56
C ARG A 71 -2.59 8.71 -7.99
N MET A 72 -2.78 7.78 -8.92
CA MET A 72 -4.08 7.35 -9.41
C MET A 72 -4.94 6.66 -8.34
N LEU A 73 -4.31 6.09 -7.30
CA LEU A 73 -5.00 5.43 -6.18
C LEU A 73 -4.77 6.11 -4.83
N LEU A 74 -3.62 6.74 -4.62
CA LEU A 74 -3.22 7.24 -3.31
C LEU A 74 -3.11 8.78 -3.24
N GLY A 75 -3.43 9.50 -4.32
CA GLY A 75 -3.28 10.95 -4.38
C GLY A 75 -1.82 11.42 -4.35
N ARG A 76 -1.55 12.60 -3.81
CA ARG A 76 -0.18 13.17 -3.78
C ARG A 76 0.69 12.44 -2.75
N PRO A 77 1.99 12.19 -3.06
CA PRO A 77 2.90 11.60 -2.07
C PRO A 77 3.07 12.55 -0.87
N PRO A 78 3.18 12.02 0.35
CA PRO A 78 3.43 12.83 1.53
C PRO A 78 4.82 13.47 1.52
N ASP A 79 5.01 14.52 2.32
CA ASP A 79 6.27 15.26 2.39
C ASP A 79 7.44 14.40 2.84
N TRP A 80 7.23 13.53 3.83
CA TRP A 80 8.25 12.60 4.31
C TRP A 80 8.71 11.63 3.22
N TYR A 81 7.83 11.19 2.31
CA TYR A 81 8.18 10.27 1.22
C TYR A 81 9.14 10.91 0.21
N LYS A 82 9.01 12.22 0.00
CA LYS A 82 9.88 13.00 -0.89
C LYS A 82 11.24 13.33 -0.24
N SER A 83 11.34 13.21 1.09
CA SER A 83 12.49 13.66 1.86
C SER A 83 13.74 12.81 1.57
N LEU A 84 14.91 13.44 1.61
CA LEU A 84 16.19 12.73 1.52
C LEU A 84 16.36 11.71 2.66
N ALA A 85 15.87 12.06 3.86
CA ALA A 85 15.93 11.20 5.04
C ALA A 85 15.26 9.84 4.79
N TYR A 86 14.04 9.84 4.25
CA TYR A 86 13.36 8.59 3.88
C TYR A 86 14.06 7.87 2.72
N ARG A 87 14.29 8.59 1.61
CA ARG A 87 14.77 8.03 0.34
C ARG A 87 16.14 7.36 0.43
N SER A 88 17.02 7.87 1.29
CA SER A 88 18.37 7.32 1.47
C SER A 88 18.44 6.20 2.51
N ARG A 89 17.58 6.22 3.54
CA ARG A 89 17.67 5.29 4.67
C ARG A 89 16.83 4.04 4.50
N VAL A 90 15.63 4.12 3.90
CA VAL A 90 14.71 2.98 3.85
C VAL A 90 15.26 1.79 3.06
N VAL A 91 16.17 2.03 2.12
CA VAL A 91 16.86 0.96 1.37
C VAL A 91 18.07 0.35 2.09
N VAL A 92 18.53 0.96 3.18
CA VAL A 92 19.69 0.52 3.98
C VAL A 92 19.23 -0.11 5.30
N SER A 93 18.37 0.61 6.02
CA SER A 93 17.85 0.23 7.35
C SER A 93 16.32 0.32 7.38
N PRO A 94 15.59 -0.48 6.57
CA PRO A 94 14.13 -0.38 6.46
C PRO A 94 13.40 -0.61 7.79
N ARG A 95 13.89 -1.55 8.62
CA ARG A 95 13.27 -1.85 9.93
C ARG A 95 13.34 -0.65 10.89
N GLU A 96 14.50 -0.01 10.99
CA GLU A 96 14.67 1.20 11.80
C GLU A 96 13.77 2.33 11.31
N VAL A 97 13.68 2.52 9.98
CA VAL A 97 12.78 3.53 9.41
C VAL A 97 11.33 3.23 9.78
N MET A 98 10.85 2.00 9.61
CA MET A 98 9.48 1.63 9.99
C MET A 98 9.22 1.77 11.50
N GLU A 99 10.22 1.53 12.34
CA GLU A 99 10.12 1.74 13.78
C GLU A 99 9.88 3.23 14.13
N GLU A 100 10.46 4.17 13.38
CA GLU A 100 10.18 5.61 13.52
C GLU A 100 8.72 5.97 13.18
N PHE A 101 8.06 5.18 12.33
CA PHE A 101 6.62 5.27 12.05
C PHE A 101 5.76 4.49 13.06
N GLY A 102 6.37 3.84 14.05
CA GLY A 102 5.70 3.07 15.09
C GLY A 102 5.46 1.60 14.75
N LEU A 103 6.04 1.09 13.64
CA LEU A 103 5.92 -0.31 13.24
C LEU A 103 7.19 -1.08 13.58
N ARG A 104 7.08 -2.04 14.51
CA ARG A 104 8.14 -3.01 14.82
C ARG A 104 7.74 -4.38 14.30
N LEU A 105 8.47 -4.87 13.31
CA LEU A 105 8.29 -6.21 12.77
C LEU A 105 9.21 -7.20 13.48
N SER A 106 8.73 -8.41 13.68
CA SER A 106 9.56 -9.51 14.18
C SER A 106 10.70 -9.83 13.21
N ASP A 107 11.81 -10.37 13.73
CA ASP A 107 13.03 -10.62 12.97
C ASP A 107 12.85 -11.70 11.89
N ASP A 108 11.89 -12.61 12.07
CA ASP A 108 11.53 -13.67 11.12
C ASP A 108 10.69 -13.19 9.92
N VAL A 109 10.15 -11.97 9.97
CA VAL A 109 9.40 -11.39 8.84
C VAL A 109 10.38 -10.82 7.83
N GLU A 110 10.43 -11.35 6.60
CA GLU A 110 11.24 -10.80 5.52
C GLU A 110 10.76 -9.39 5.13
N VAL A 111 11.66 -8.41 5.10
CA VAL A 111 11.33 -7.06 4.63
C VAL A 111 11.80 -6.86 3.21
N ARG A 112 10.87 -6.54 2.30
CA ARG A 112 11.13 -6.26 0.89
C ARG A 112 10.94 -4.79 0.57
N VAL A 113 12.04 -4.11 0.28
CA VAL A 113 12.00 -2.70 -0.13
C VAL A 113 11.77 -2.63 -1.65
N LEU A 114 10.69 -1.95 -2.05
CA LEU A 114 10.29 -1.81 -3.45
C LEU A 114 10.61 -0.39 -3.94
N ASP A 115 11.66 -0.26 -4.74
CA ASP A 115 12.05 1.01 -5.36
C ASP A 115 11.28 1.24 -6.67
N SER A 116 10.53 2.33 -6.72
CA SER A 116 9.68 2.75 -7.83
C SER A 116 10.51 3.43 -8.91
N THR A 117 11.37 2.66 -9.57
CA THR A 117 12.18 3.12 -10.70
C THR A 117 11.44 2.98 -12.03
N ALA A 118 11.82 3.81 -13.02
CA ALA A 118 11.19 3.83 -14.33
C ALA A 118 9.65 3.95 -14.24
N ASP A 119 8.92 3.12 -14.99
CA ASP A 119 7.47 3.14 -15.06
C ASP A 119 6.78 2.20 -14.07
N MET A 120 7.46 1.76 -12.99
CA MET A 120 6.84 0.94 -11.94
C MET A 120 6.24 1.78 -10.82
N ARG A 121 5.02 1.48 -10.41
CA ARG A 121 4.37 2.03 -9.20
C ARG A 121 3.85 0.88 -8.36
N TYR A 122 4.03 0.97 -7.05
CA TYR A 122 3.61 -0.07 -6.12
C TYR A 122 2.52 0.43 -5.18
N MET A 123 1.60 -0.45 -4.82
CA MET A 123 0.67 -0.28 -3.70
C MET A 123 0.68 -1.57 -2.88
N VAL A 124 0.76 -1.43 -1.56
CA VAL A 124 0.74 -2.56 -0.63
C VAL A 124 -0.70 -2.84 -0.19
N ILE A 125 -1.10 -4.10 -0.22
CA ILE A 125 -2.23 -4.64 0.55
C ILE A 125 -1.65 -5.03 1.91
N PRO A 126 -1.89 -4.24 2.97
CA PRO A 126 -1.44 -4.63 4.30
C PRO A 126 -2.16 -5.90 4.78
N ARG A 127 -1.62 -6.54 5.82
CA ARG A 127 -2.33 -7.64 6.48
C ARG A 127 -3.63 -7.13 7.10
N ARG A 128 -4.71 -7.89 6.93
CA ARG A 128 -5.99 -7.59 7.58
C ARG A 128 -5.82 -7.71 9.10
N PRO A 129 -6.18 -6.68 9.89
CA PRO A 129 -6.14 -6.78 11.35
C PRO A 129 -7.05 -7.89 11.87
N SER A 130 -6.60 -8.61 12.89
CA SER A 130 -7.45 -9.56 13.62
C SER A 130 -8.65 -8.86 14.27
N GLY A 131 -9.77 -9.57 14.44
CA GLY A 131 -10.97 -9.01 15.08
C GLY A 131 -11.81 -8.14 14.15
N THR A 132 -11.52 -8.18 12.84
CA THR A 132 -12.26 -7.45 11.81
C THR A 132 -13.18 -8.35 10.99
N GLU A 133 -13.34 -9.62 11.36
CA GLU A 133 -14.00 -10.67 10.55
C GLU A 133 -15.46 -10.34 10.26
N ALA A 134 -16.13 -9.65 11.19
CA ALA A 134 -17.53 -9.23 11.07
C ALA A 134 -17.73 -7.82 10.48
N LEU A 135 -16.65 -7.09 10.19
CA LEU A 135 -16.75 -5.73 9.65
C LEU A 135 -17.20 -5.76 8.19
N ASP A 136 -18.04 -4.79 7.83
CA ASP A 136 -18.37 -4.53 6.43
C ASP A 136 -17.21 -3.86 5.69
N GLN A 137 -17.33 -3.76 4.37
CA GLN A 137 -16.27 -3.23 3.52
C GLN A 137 -15.97 -1.74 3.80
N GLU A 138 -16.96 -0.95 4.21
CA GLU A 138 -16.76 0.47 4.54
C GLU A 138 -15.93 0.62 5.82
N SER A 139 -16.27 -0.16 6.85
CA SER A 139 -15.53 -0.21 8.11
C SER A 139 -14.11 -0.73 7.91
N LEU A 140 -13.92 -1.76 7.07
CA LEU A 140 -12.59 -2.25 6.69
C LEU A 140 -11.78 -1.18 5.98
N ALA A 141 -12.38 -0.41 5.06
CA ALA A 141 -11.69 0.65 4.35
C ALA A 141 -11.24 1.77 5.30
N ALA A 142 -12.00 2.06 6.36
CA ALA A 142 -11.63 3.05 7.36
C ALA A 142 -10.37 2.67 8.17
N LEU A 143 -10.03 1.37 8.25
CA LEU A 143 -8.79 0.90 8.89
C LEU A 143 -7.55 1.10 8.01
N VAL A 144 -7.73 1.16 6.68
CA VAL A 144 -6.62 1.23 5.73
C VAL A 144 -6.16 2.67 5.61
N THR A 145 -4.90 2.92 5.97
CA THR A 145 -4.30 4.24 5.86
C THR A 145 -3.43 4.35 4.61
N ARG A 146 -3.11 5.60 4.22
CA ARG A 146 -2.09 5.85 3.20
C ARG A 146 -0.77 5.17 3.57
N ASP A 147 -0.39 5.26 4.84
CA ASP A 147 0.92 4.83 5.31
C ASP A 147 1.02 3.30 5.32
N SER A 148 -0.09 2.60 5.60
CA SER A 148 -0.17 1.14 5.45
C SER A 148 -0.13 0.67 4.00
N MET A 149 -0.61 1.48 3.05
CA MET A 149 -0.51 1.17 1.62
C MET A 149 0.85 1.54 1.00
N ILE A 150 1.67 2.33 1.70
CA ILE A 150 3.11 2.52 1.39
C ILE A 150 3.94 1.43 2.07
N GLY A 151 3.46 0.88 3.18
CA GLY A 151 4.11 -0.18 3.95
C GLY A 151 5.00 0.32 5.10
N VAL A 152 4.88 1.59 5.50
CA VAL A 152 5.64 2.14 6.65
C VAL A 152 4.92 1.93 7.99
N SER A 153 3.63 1.59 7.96
CA SER A 153 2.83 1.27 9.15
C SER A 153 1.94 0.06 8.89
N ASP A 154 1.41 -0.53 9.96
CA ASP A 154 0.25 -1.41 9.85
C ASP A 154 -1.04 -0.57 9.64
N PRO A 155 -2.12 -1.19 9.14
CA PRO A 155 -3.45 -0.59 9.17
C PRO A 155 -3.91 -0.39 10.62
N LEU A 156 -4.92 0.45 10.82
CA LEU A 156 -5.51 0.66 12.15
C LEU A 156 -6.09 -0.65 12.66
N SER A 157 -6.04 -0.83 13.98
CA SER A 157 -6.64 -1.96 14.68
C SER A 157 -8.16 -1.78 14.81
N ALA A 158 -8.89 -2.88 14.99
CA ALA A 158 -10.35 -2.88 15.03
C ALA A 158 -10.95 -2.02 16.16
N ASP A 159 -10.21 -1.82 17.26
CA ASP A 159 -10.59 -0.98 18.42
C ASP A 159 -10.54 0.53 18.13
N ARG A 160 -10.09 0.93 16.94
CA ARG A 160 -10.01 2.34 16.51
C ARG A 160 -11.24 2.81 15.72
N LEU A 161 -12.20 1.93 15.45
CA LEU A 161 -13.47 2.24 14.77
C LEU A 161 -14.57 2.66 15.74
#